data_AF-A0A259DVM6-F1
#
_entry.id   AF-A0A259DVM6-F1
#
_cell.length_a   1.000
_cell.length_b   1.000
_cell.length_c   1.000
_cell.angle_alpha   90.00
_cell.angle_beta   90.00
_cell.angle_gamma   90.00
#
_symmetry.space_group_name_H-M   'P 1'
#
loop_
_entity.id
_entity.type
_entity.pdbx_description
1 polymer ?
#
loop_
_entity_poly.entity_id
_entity_poly.type
_entity_poly.pdbx_seq_one_letter_code
_entity_poly.pdbx_strand_id
1 'polypeptide(L)'
;MKDCIDNCSDCHNICLETLAYCLGKGGQHVASAHIQALLDCADTCRISADFMLRNSPLHGRTCGLCAEACERCAQSCEAFGNDAQMKKCAEICRRCAKSCRDMAA
;
A
#
# COMPACT_ATOMS: atom_id res chain seq x y z
N MET A 1 -9.32 -4.33 14.21
CA MET A 1 -9.04 -2.91 13.92
C MET A 1 -7.58 -2.53 14.18
N LYS A 2 -7.02 -2.69 15.39
CA LYS A 2 -5.60 -2.34 15.67
C LYS A 2 -4.62 -2.95 14.66
N ASP A 3 -4.72 -4.25 14.39
CA ASP A 3 -3.84 -4.91 13.42
C ASP A 3 -3.95 -4.32 12.01
N CYS A 4 -5.13 -3.83 11.62
CA CYS A 4 -5.32 -3.18 10.33
C CYS A 4 -4.68 -1.80 10.29
N ILE A 5 -4.75 -1.04 11.39
CA ILE A 5 -4.04 0.24 11.53
C ILE A 5 -2.53 0.03 11.40
N ASP A 6 -1.99 -0.98 12.11
CA ASP A 6 -0.56 -1.30 12.08
C ASP A 6 -0.14 -1.75 10.67
N ASN A 7 -0.94 -2.61 10.01
CA ASN A 7 -0.71 -3.03 8.62
C ASN A 7 -0.76 -1.87 7.62
N CYS A 8 -1.71 -0.94 7.75
CA CYS A 8 -1.79 0.26 6.92
C CYS A 8 -0.57 1.15 7.12
N SER A 9 -0.14 1.33 8.37
CA SER A 9 1.02 2.18 8.70
C SER A 9 2.32 1.60 8.13
N ASP A 10 2.53 0.29 8.30
CA ASP A 10 3.65 -0.43 7.67
C ASP A 10 3.61 -0.31 6.13
N CYS A 11 2.43 -0.47 5.54
CA CYS A 11 2.26 -0.41 4.09
C CYS A 11 2.50 0.99 3.52
N HIS A 12 2.03 2.03 4.22
CA HIS A 12 2.35 3.42 3.89
C HIS A 12 3.87 3.66 3.87
N ASN A 13 4.56 3.27 4.93
CA ASN A 13 6.00 3.48 5.08
C ASN A 13 6.79 2.76 3.97
N ILE A 14 6.52 1.46 3.75
CA ILE A 14 7.27 0.71 2.73
C ILE A 14 6.97 1.23 1.31
N CYS A 15 5.77 1.72 1.01
CA CYS A 15 5.47 2.28 -0.30
C CYS A 15 6.28 3.56 -0.55
N LEU A 16 6.45 4.43 0.45
CA LEU A 16 7.28 5.63 0.33
C LEU A 16 8.78 5.32 0.28
N GLU A 17 9.26 4.36 1.07
CA GLU A 17 10.64 3.86 0.96
C GLU A 17 10.92 3.28 -0.43
N THR A 18 9.97 2.51 -0.95
CA THR A 18 10.04 1.89 -2.28
C THR A 18 9.99 2.94 -3.39
N LEU A 19 9.19 4.00 -3.24
CA LEU A 19 9.19 5.14 -4.13
C LEU A 19 10.56 5.82 -4.18
N ALA A 20 11.16 6.13 -3.02
CA ALA A 20 12.48 6.74 -2.96
C ALA A 20 13.55 5.84 -3.60
N TYR A 21 13.48 4.53 -3.34
CA TYR A 21 14.34 3.53 -3.99
C TYR A 21 14.18 3.54 -5.51
N CYS A 22 12.95 3.51 -6.01
CA CYS A 22 12.64 3.52 -7.44
C CYS A 22 13.17 4.77 -8.15
N LEU A 23 13.01 5.94 -7.54
CA LEU A 23 13.54 7.21 -8.06
C LEU A 23 15.07 7.20 -8.16
N GLY A 24 15.76 6.58 -7.20
CA GLY A 24 17.22 6.41 -7.26
C GLY A 24 17.69 5.39 -8.31
N LYS A 25 16.89 4.36 -8.58
CA LYS A 25 17.16 3.31 -9.57
C LYS A 25 16.96 3.77 -11.02
N GLY A 26 15.93 4.56 -11.29
CA GLY A 26 15.56 4.99 -12.63
C GLY A 26 15.07 3.86 -13.55
N GLY A 27 14.99 4.13 -14.85
CA GLY A 27 14.56 3.14 -15.85
C GLY A 27 13.11 2.68 -15.65
N GLN A 28 12.87 1.37 -15.71
CA GLN A 28 11.53 0.81 -15.53
C GLN A 28 10.94 1.06 -14.13
N HIS A 29 11.78 1.27 -13.11
CA HIS A 29 11.33 1.58 -11.75
C HIS A 29 10.65 2.95 -11.63
N VAL A 30 10.83 3.85 -12.60
CA VAL A 30 10.17 5.17 -12.60
C VAL A 30 9.07 5.27 -13.66
N ALA A 31 8.59 4.13 -14.17
CA ALA A 31 7.42 4.11 -15.03
C ALA A 31 6.24 4.78 -14.31
N SER A 32 5.57 5.72 -14.98
CA SER A 32 4.53 6.56 -14.37
C SER A 32 3.45 5.74 -13.67
N ALA A 33 2.99 4.64 -14.29
CA ALA A 33 1.98 3.76 -13.69
C ALA A 33 2.44 3.09 -12.39
N HIS A 34 3.72 2.71 -12.28
CA HIS A 34 4.27 2.10 -11.06
C HIS A 34 4.39 3.13 -9.94
N ILE A 35 4.89 4.33 -10.24
CA ILE A 35 4.99 5.44 -9.29
C ILE A 35 3.61 5.86 -8.78
N GLN A 36 2.61 5.91 -9.67
CA GLN A 36 1.22 6.16 -9.30
C GLN A 36 0.69 5.09 -8.35
N ALA A 37 0.93 3.80 -8.64
CA ALA A 37 0.47 2.71 -7.77
C ALA A 37 1.09 2.80 -6.35
N LEU A 38 2.37 3.15 -6.23
CA LEU A 38 3.04 3.35 -4.94
C LEU A 38 2.44 4.53 -4.16
N LEU A 39 2.20 5.66 -4.83
CA LEU A 39 1.61 6.86 -4.21
C LEU A 39 0.15 6.64 -3.78
N ASP A 40 -0.67 6.08 -4.68
CA ASP A 40 -2.07 5.72 -4.39
C ASP A 40 -2.15 4.80 -3.16
N CYS A 41 -1.29 3.77 -3.12
CA CYS A 41 -1.22 2.84 -2.00
C CYS A 41 -0.80 3.54 -0.70
N ALA A 42 0.27 4.33 -0.75
CA ALA A 42 0.76 5.05 0.43
C ALA A 42 -0.32 5.97 1.02
N ASP A 43 -0.97 6.78 0.20
CA ASP A 43 -1.96 7.75 0.67
C ASP A 43 -3.24 7.09 1.17
N THR A 44 -3.75 6.08 0.47
CA THR A 44 -4.96 5.36 0.90
C THR A 44 -4.72 4.55 2.18
N CYS A 45 -3.52 4.01 2.37
CA CYS A 45 -3.10 3.37 3.62
C CYS A 45 -3.13 4.37 4.79
N ARG A 46 -2.48 5.53 4.63
CA ARG A 46 -2.47 6.59 5.65
C ARG A 46 -3.88 7.04 6.00
N ILE A 47 -4.70 7.33 4.98
CA ILE A 47 -6.10 7.75 5.17
C ILE A 47 -6.87 6.66 5.92
N SER A 48 -6.73 5.39 5.55
CA SER A 48 -7.46 4.30 6.20
C SER A 48 -7.05 4.13 7.66
N ALA A 49 -5.74 4.19 7.96
CA ALA A 49 -5.23 4.18 9.33
C ALA A 49 -5.81 5.33 10.16
N ASP A 50 -5.75 6.57 9.64
CA ASP A 50 -6.25 7.76 10.33
C ASP A 50 -7.76 7.65 10.63
N PHE A 51 -8.55 7.11 9.69
CA PHE A 51 -10.00 6.95 9.86
C PHE A 51 -10.34 5.89 10.90
N MET A 52 -9.60 4.78 10.92
CA MET A 52 -9.74 3.75 11.95
C MET A 52 -9.30 4.27 13.34
N LEU A 53 -8.17 5.00 13.44
CA LEU A 53 -7.64 5.53 14.70
C LEU A 53 -8.65 6.42 15.45
N ARG A 54 -9.43 7.21 14.71
CA ARG A 54 -10.46 8.08 15.27
C ARG A 54 -11.86 7.47 15.29
N ASN A 55 -11.97 6.15 15.10
CA ASN A 55 -13.24 5.41 15.05
C ASN A 55 -14.27 6.03 14.09
N SER A 56 -13.83 6.50 12.93
CA SER A 56 -14.72 7.14 11.95
C SER A 56 -15.70 6.12 11.35
N PRO A 57 -17.01 6.40 11.24
CA PRO A 57 -17.96 5.51 10.57
C PRO A 57 -17.69 5.33 9.07
N LEU A 58 -16.77 6.12 8.50
CA LEU A 58 -16.35 6.02 7.11
C LEU A 58 -15.20 5.02 6.90
N HIS A 59 -14.66 4.41 7.97
CA HIS A 59 -13.48 3.54 7.87
C HIS A 59 -13.69 2.38 6.89
N GLY A 60 -14.88 1.78 6.83
CA GLY A 60 -15.15 0.66 5.92
C GLY A 60 -14.98 1.04 4.44
N ARG A 61 -15.43 2.24 4.07
CA ARG A 61 -15.27 2.76 2.70
C ARG A 61 -13.81 3.06 2.36
N THR A 62 -13.07 3.65 3.29
CA THR A 62 -11.64 3.95 3.09
C THR A 62 -10.82 2.66 3.02
N CYS A 63 -11.11 1.68 3.89
CA CYS A 63 -10.47 0.37 3.86
C CYS A 63 -10.76 -0.38 2.55
N GLY A 64 -11.98 -0.30 2.01
CA GLY A 64 -12.30 -0.87 0.70
C GLY A 64 -11.42 -0.32 -0.42
N LEU A 65 -11.28 1.01 -0.49
CA LEU A 65 -10.40 1.67 -1.47
C LEU A 65 -8.92 1.33 -1.25
N CYS A 66 -8.47 1.32 0.02
CA CYS A 66 -7.10 0.96 0.36
C CYS A 66 -6.78 -0.49 -0.05
N ALA A 67 -7.71 -1.43 0.13
CA ALA A 67 -7.51 -2.80 -0.32
C ALA A 67 -7.29 -2.91 -1.84
N GLU A 68 -8.03 -2.12 -2.64
CA GLU A 68 -7.84 -2.04 -4.08
C GLU A 68 -6.49 -1.43 -4.46
N ALA A 69 -6.10 -0.32 -3.82
CA ALA A 69 -4.81 0.33 -4.06
C ALA A 69 -3.62 -0.57 -3.68
N CYS A 70 -3.70 -1.25 -2.53
CA CYS A 70 -2.69 -2.22 -2.09
C CYS A 70 -2.55 -3.39 -3.08
N GLU A 71 -3.67 -3.91 -3.61
CA GLU A 71 -3.64 -4.99 -4.60
C GLU A 71 -2.95 -4.53 -5.90
N ARG A 72 -3.31 -3.34 -6.41
CA ARG A 72 -2.67 -2.75 -7.60
C ARG A 72 -1.17 -2.52 -7.39
N CYS A 73 -0.79 -2.01 -6.22
CA CYS A 73 0.61 -1.78 -5.86
C CYS A 73 1.39 -3.09 -5.76
N ALA A 74 0.83 -4.12 -5.10
CA ALA A 74 1.47 -5.43 -5.00
C ALA A 74 1.74 -6.05 -6.38
N GLN A 75 0.73 -6.06 -7.26
CA GLN A 75 0.87 -6.56 -8.63
C GLN A 75 1.94 -5.80 -9.41
N SER A 76 1.98 -4.47 -9.26
CA SER A 76 3.00 -3.65 -9.92
C SER A 76 4.41 -3.95 -9.41
N CYS A 77 4.59 -4.14 -8.10
CA CYS A 77 5.88 -4.51 -7.50
C CYS A 77 6.33 -5.93 -7.90
N GLU A 78 5.41 -6.89 -7.98
CA GLU A 78 5.70 -8.28 -8.38
C GLU A 78 6.29 -8.38 -9.80
N ALA A 79 5.97 -7.44 -10.69
CA ALA A 79 6.51 -7.37 -12.05
C ALA A 79 8.04 -7.16 -12.12
N PHE A 80 8.67 -6.70 -11.04
CA PHE A 80 10.12 -6.47 -10.97
C PHE A 80 10.91 -7.72 -10.55
N GLY A 81 10.24 -8.87 -10.43
CA GLY A 81 10.90 -10.18 -10.28
C GLY A 81 11.75 -10.27 -9.01
N ASN A 82 13.08 -10.34 -9.15
CA ASN A 82 14.02 -10.59 -8.06
C ASN A 82 14.49 -9.36 -7.28
N ASP A 83 13.93 -8.18 -7.56
CA ASP A 83 14.24 -6.98 -6.78
C ASP A 83 13.71 -7.10 -5.34
N ALA A 84 14.64 -7.15 -4.37
CA ALA A 84 14.31 -7.42 -2.97
C ALA A 84 13.42 -6.33 -2.35
N GLN A 85 13.59 -5.06 -2.74
CA GLN A 85 12.76 -3.98 -2.24
C GLN A 85 11.33 -4.12 -2.77
N MET A 86 11.19 -4.49 -4.06
CA MET A 86 9.87 -4.69 -4.68
C MET A 86 9.14 -5.90 -4.07
N LYS A 87 9.84 -7.02 -3.82
CA LYS A 87 9.25 -8.18 -3.14
C LYS A 87 8.72 -7.82 -1.76
N LYS A 88 9.53 -7.11 -0.96
CA LYS A 88 9.13 -6.66 0.39
C LYS A 88 7.90 -5.73 0.33
N CYS A 89 7.88 -4.79 -0.60
CA CYS A 89 6.72 -3.91 -0.80
C CYS A 89 5.47 -4.70 -1.18
N ALA A 90 5.58 -5.64 -2.12
CA ALA A 90 4.47 -6.48 -2.54
C ALA A 90 3.90 -7.31 -1.37
N GLU A 91 4.74 -7.98 -0.60
CA GLU A 91 4.33 -8.80 0.55
C GLU A 91 3.53 -7.99 1.58
N ILE A 92 4.03 -6.80 1.94
CA ILE A 92 3.34 -5.92 2.89
C ILE A 92 2.03 -5.39 2.29
N CYS A 93 2.02 -5.03 1.01
CA CYS A 93 0.80 -4.61 0.31
C CYS A 93 -0.27 -5.73 0.32
N ARG A 94 0.12 -6.99 0.05
CA ARG A 94 -0.79 -8.15 0.12
C ARG A 94 -1.39 -8.34 1.51
N ARG A 95 -0.55 -8.21 2.55
CA ARG A 95 -0.97 -8.30 3.95
C ARG A 95 -1.97 -7.19 4.30
N CYS A 96 -1.66 -5.95 3.91
CA CYS A 96 -2.54 -4.80 4.13
C CYS A 96 -3.85 -4.94 3.37
N ALA A 97 -3.82 -5.34 2.10
CA ALA A 97 -5.01 -5.54 1.29
C ALA A 97 -5.98 -6.54 1.92
N LYS A 98 -5.47 -7.67 2.44
CA LYS A 98 -6.29 -8.65 3.17
C LYS A 98 -6.95 -8.01 4.39
N SER A 99 -6.16 -7.36 5.24
CA SER A 99 -6.66 -6.76 6.48
C SER A 99 -7.70 -5.67 6.22
N CYS A 100 -7.49 -4.83 5.18
CA CYS A 100 -8.43 -3.80 4.79
C CYS A 100 -9.73 -4.36 4.20
N ARG A 101 -9.69 -5.47 3.46
CA ARG A 101 -10.93 -6.16 3.01
C ARG A 101 -11.76 -6.64 4.19
N ASP A 102 -11.13 -7.21 5.21
CA ASP A 102 -11.82 -7.68 6.41
C ASP A 102 -12.46 -6.52 7.20
N MET A 103 -11.87 -5.32 7.16
CA MET A 103 -12.43 -4.11 7.80
C MET A 103 -13.53 -3.42 6.99
N ALA A 104 -13.63 -3.71 5.69
CA ALA A 104 -14.62 -3.14 4.78
C ALA A 104 -15.91 -3.96 4.69
N ALA A 105 -15.88 -5.21 5.17
CA ALA A 105 -17.00 -6.15 5.20
C ALA A 105 -18.01 -5.83 6.31
#